data_AF-A0A535UJ16-F1
#
_entry.id   AF-A0A535UJ16-F1
#
_cell.length_a   1.000
_cell.length_b   1.000
_cell.length_c   1.000
_cell.angle_alpha   90.00
_cell.angle_beta   90.00
_cell.angle_gamma   90.00
#
_symmetry.space_group_name_H-M   'P 1'
#
loop_
_entity.id
_entity.type
_entity.pdbx_description
1 polymer ?
#
loop_
_entity_poly.entity_id
_entity_poly.type
_entity_poly.pdbx_seq_one_letter_code
_entity_poly.pdbx_strand_id
1 'polypeptide(L)'
;VNHDPLWSQYLQYINNLLHGNLGVSITYLPTPVSQVIGQDLPWTLVLVGVALVISFVVGTVLGIIVVWWRGSFSDVVFTPFFTFLSAIPYFWLALVLLYILGSQLNWFP
;
A
#
# COMPACT_ATOMS: atom_id res chain seq x y z
N VAL A 1 7.09 -26.10 25.06
CA VAL A 1 5.73 -26.08 24.47
C VAL A 1 4.77 -26.25 25.63
N ASN A 2 3.99 -25.21 25.97
CA ASN A 2 2.99 -25.31 27.05
C ASN A 2 1.86 -26.24 26.59
N HIS A 3 1.47 -27.20 27.42
CA HIS A 3 0.40 -28.17 27.14
C HIS A 3 -0.99 -27.65 27.53
N ASP A 4 -1.15 -26.33 27.67
CA ASP A 4 -2.40 -25.74 28.08
C ASP A 4 -3.43 -25.79 26.94
N PRO A 5 -4.74 -25.87 27.24
CA PRO A 5 -5.79 -25.88 26.22
C PRO A 5 -5.64 -24.70 25.25
N LEU A 6 -5.89 -24.91 23.95
CA LEU A 6 -5.75 -23.86 22.92
C LEU A 6 -6.49 -22.57 23.29
N TRP A 7 -7.67 -22.70 23.93
CA TRP A 7 -8.44 -21.58 24.43
C TRP A 7 -7.66 -20.71 25.43
N SER A 8 -6.93 -21.34 26.36
CA SER A 8 -6.11 -20.61 27.35
C SER A 8 -4.92 -19.91 26.70
N GLN A 9 -4.29 -20.52 25.69
CA GLN A 9 -3.19 -19.89 24.93
C GLN A 9 -3.70 -18.68 24.14
N TYR A 10 -4.89 -18.78 23.55
CA TYR A 10 -5.53 -17.67 22.85
C TYR A 10 -5.87 -16.51 23.80
N LEU A 11 -6.43 -16.80 24.98
CA LEU A 11 -6.69 -15.78 26.00
C LEU A 11 -5.40 -15.12 26.51
N GLN A 12 -4.33 -15.90 26.72
CA GLN A 12 -3.03 -15.35 27.08
C GLN A 12 -2.44 -14.48 25.97
N TYR A 13 -2.58 -14.88 24.71
CA TYR A 13 -2.15 -14.09 23.57
C TYR A 13 -2.87 -12.74 23.51
N ILE A 14 -4.20 -12.73 23.64
CA ILE A 14 -4.97 -11.48 23.71
C ILE A 14 -4.53 -10.63 24.89
N ASN A 15 -4.36 -11.22 26.07
CA ASN A 15 -3.88 -10.50 27.24
C ASN A 15 -2.52 -9.83 26.96
N ASN A 16 -1.58 -10.56 26.35
CA ASN A 16 -0.27 -10.01 26.00
C ASN A 16 -0.38 -8.87 24.97
N LEU A 17 -1.22 -9.01 23.94
CA LEU A 17 -1.48 -7.97 22.95
C LEU A 17 -2.00 -6.68 23.57
N LEU A 18 -2.96 -6.78 24.51
CA LEU A 18 -3.54 -5.62 25.19
C LEU A 18 -2.51 -4.87 26.06
N HIS A 19 -1.46 -5.56 26.50
CA HIS A 19 -0.32 -4.98 27.23
C HIS A 19 0.84 -4.58 26.30
N GLY A 20 0.64 -4.61 24.98
CA GLY A 20 1.66 -4.23 23.99
C GLY A 20 2.73 -5.29 23.73
N ASN A 21 2.59 -6.49 24.27
CA ASN A 21 3.51 -7.61 24.02
C ASN A 21 3.02 -8.43 22.82
N LEU A 22 3.59 -8.12 21.66
CA LEU A 22 3.32 -8.81 20.40
C LEU A 22 4.07 -10.16 20.27
N GLY A 23 4.94 -10.49 21.23
CA GLY A 23 5.79 -11.66 21.18
C GLY A 23 6.97 -11.54 20.22
N VAL A 24 7.52 -12.69 19.82
CA VAL A 24 8.67 -12.82 18.93
C VAL A 24 8.23 -13.15 17.52
N SER A 25 8.96 -12.64 16.53
CA SER A 25 8.72 -12.97 15.13
C SER A 25 9.02 -14.44 14.88
N ILE A 26 8.12 -15.13 14.16
CA ILE A 26 8.34 -16.52 13.71
C ILE A 26 9.36 -16.60 12.56
N THR A 27 9.46 -15.54 11.76
CA THR A 27 10.36 -15.46 10.60
C THR A 27 11.75 -14.98 11.01
N TYR A 28 11.81 -14.04 11.95
CA TYR A 28 13.04 -13.37 12.40
C TYR A 28 13.30 -13.67 13.88
N LEU A 29 13.56 -14.93 14.23
CA LEU A 29 13.91 -15.31 15.60
C LEU A 29 15.34 -14.83 15.95
N PRO A 30 15.59 -14.25 17.15
CA PRO A 30 14.69 -14.03 18.28
C PRO A 30 14.13 -12.58 18.40
N THR A 31 13.92 -11.89 17.28
CA THR A 31 13.52 -10.47 17.26
C THR A 31 12.06 -10.26 17.69
N PRO A 32 11.76 -9.31 18.60
CA PRO A 32 10.39 -8.93 18.94
C PRO A 32 9.61 -8.38 17.74
N VAL A 33 8.32 -8.72 17.63
CA VAL A 33 7.46 -8.24 16.53
C VAL A 33 7.34 -6.71 16.52
N SER A 34 7.31 -6.08 17.70
CA SER A 34 7.28 -4.62 17.83
C SER A 34 8.49 -3.94 17.17
N GLN A 35 9.66 -4.57 17.23
CA GLN A 35 10.87 -4.04 16.62
C GLN A 35 10.83 -4.17 15.10
N VAL A 36 10.35 -5.29 14.57
CA VAL A 36 10.17 -5.50 13.12
C VAL A 36 9.17 -4.48 12.57
N ILE A 37 8.01 -4.33 13.20
CA ILE A 37 7.01 -3.32 12.80
C ILE A 37 7.60 -1.91 12.91
N GLY A 38 8.31 -1.60 14.00
CA GLY A 38 8.91 -0.29 14.22
C GLY A 38 9.95 0.09 13.15
N GLN A 39 10.65 -0.90 12.58
CA GLN A 39 11.61 -0.68 11.50
C GLN A 39 10.94 -0.37 10.15
N ASP A 40 9.84 -1.07 9.85
CA ASP A 40 9.17 -0.96 8.54
C ASP A 40 8.08 0.13 8.50
N LEU A 41 7.52 0.49 9.65
CA LEU A 41 6.42 1.44 9.79
C LEU A 41 6.77 2.84 9.22
N PRO A 42 7.93 3.45 9.50
CA PRO A 42 8.25 4.77 8.97
C PRO A 42 8.28 4.80 7.43
N TRP A 43 8.88 3.78 6.80
CA TRP A 43 8.93 3.67 5.35
C TRP A 43 7.55 3.48 4.74
N THR A 44 6.71 2.65 5.36
CA THR A 44 5.33 2.47 4.95
C THR A 44 4.54 3.77 5.03
N LEU A 45 4.68 4.53 6.12
CA LEU A 45 4.01 5.81 6.29
C LEU A 45 4.47 6.84 5.27
N VAL A 46 5.77 6.92 4.98
CA VAL A 46 6.31 7.82 3.95
C VAL A 46 5.77 7.43 2.58
N LEU A 47 5.82 6.15 2.22
CA LEU A 47 5.33 5.66 0.93
C LEU A 47 3.84 5.94 0.74
N VAL A 48 3.01 5.56 1.72
CA VAL A 48 1.56 5.79 1.68
C VAL A 48 1.25 7.28 1.69
N GLY A 49 1.95 8.07 2.52
CA GLY A 49 1.76 9.51 2.61
C GLY A 49 2.04 10.23 1.29
N VAL A 50 3.18 9.94 0.66
CA VAL A 50 3.55 10.51 -0.64
C VAL A 50 2.57 10.06 -1.73
N ALA A 51 2.22 8.77 -1.77
CA ALA A 51 1.25 8.25 -2.72
C ALA A 51 -0.13 8.91 -2.56
N LEU A 52 -0.57 9.15 -1.32
CA LEU A 52 -1.83 9.82 -1.02
C LEU A 52 -1.80 11.27 -1.52
N VAL A 53 -0.75 12.03 -1.21
CA VAL A 53 -0.62 13.43 -1.67
C VAL A 53 -0.62 13.50 -3.20
N ILE A 54 0.18 12.65 -3.87
CA ILE A 54 0.25 12.62 -5.34
C ILE A 54 -1.10 12.25 -5.94
N SER A 55 -1.73 11.17 -5.47
CA SER A 55 -3.02 10.72 -5.99
C SER A 55 -4.13 11.74 -5.76
N PHE A 56 -4.14 12.40 -4.60
CA PHE A 56 -5.11 13.45 -4.29
C PHE A 56 -4.95 14.65 -5.22
N VAL A 57 -3.72 15.16 -5.37
CA VAL A 57 -3.45 16.32 -6.22
C VAL A 57 -3.73 16.00 -7.69
N VAL A 58 -3.14 14.93 -8.21
CA VAL A 58 -3.29 14.53 -9.63
C VAL A 58 -4.73 14.15 -9.94
N GLY A 59 -5.36 13.34 -9.09
CA GLY A 59 -6.75 12.91 -9.27
C GLY A 59 -7.73 14.08 -9.22
N THR A 60 -7.53 15.03 -8.31
CA THR A 60 -8.38 16.23 -8.21
C THR A 60 -8.20 17.15 -9.41
N VAL A 61 -6.97 17.41 -9.84
CA VAL A 61 -6.70 18.25 -11.02
C VAL A 61 -7.31 17.62 -12.28
N LEU A 62 -7.07 16.33 -12.50
CA LEU A 62 -7.65 15.61 -13.65
C LEU A 62 -9.19 15.59 -13.58
N GLY A 63 -9.76 15.35 -12.41
CA GLY A 63 -11.20 15.39 -12.19
C GLY A 63 -11.81 16.76 -12.51
N ILE A 64 -11.17 17.84 -12.06
CA ILE A 64 -11.59 19.21 -12.38
C ILE A 64 -11.53 19.45 -13.89
N ILE A 65 -10.43 19.07 -14.56
CA ILE A 65 -10.25 19.27 -16.01
C ILE A 65 -11.36 18.56 -16.81
N VAL A 66 -11.66 17.30 -16.47
CA VAL A 66 -12.71 16.52 -17.14
C VAL A 66 -14.08 17.17 -16.96
N VAL A 67 -14.39 17.67 -15.76
CA VAL A 67 -15.68 18.32 -15.46
C VAL A 67 -15.79 19.72 -16.05
N TRP A 68 -14.69 20.44 -16.24
CA TRP A 68 -14.74 21.83 -16.69
C TRP A 68 -15.12 21.95 -18.18
N TRP A 69 -14.82 20.94 -18.98
CA TRP A 69 -15.16 20.90 -20.41
C TRP A 69 -16.22 19.84 -20.72
N ARG A 70 -17.40 19.99 -20.11
CA ARG A 70 -18.58 19.15 -20.41
C ARG A 70 -18.90 19.20 -21.91
N GLY A 71 -18.92 18.03 -22.55
CA GLY A 71 -19.24 17.89 -23.98
C GLY A 71 -18.11 18.23 -24.96
N SER A 72 -16.88 18.44 -24.48
CA SER A 72 -15.69 18.65 -25.33
C SER A 72 -14.97 17.33 -25.66
N PHE A 73 -14.04 17.37 -26.62
CA PHE A 73 -13.16 16.25 -27.00
C PHE A 73 -12.43 15.62 -25.78
N SER A 74 -12.15 16.41 -24.75
CA SER A 74 -11.55 15.93 -23.49
C SER A 74 -12.42 14.87 -22.80
N ASP A 75 -13.73 15.04 -22.74
CA ASP A 75 -14.63 14.08 -22.09
C ASP A 75 -14.68 12.74 -22.87
N VAL A 76 -14.64 12.82 -24.21
CA VAL A 76 -14.62 11.66 -25.10
C VAL A 76 -13.32 10.86 -25.00
N VAL A 77 -12.19 11.49 -24.66
CA VAL A 77 -10.88 10.80 -24.55
C VAL A 77 -10.59 10.34 -23.12
N PHE A 78 -10.75 11.21 -22.12
CA PHE A 78 -10.33 10.91 -20.75
C PHE A 78 -11.23 9.87 -20.08
N THR A 79 -12.55 9.93 -20.28
CA THR A 79 -13.50 9.01 -19.66
C THR A 79 -13.26 7.54 -20.04
N PRO A 80 -13.17 7.15 -21.32
CA PRO A 80 -12.83 5.77 -21.69
C PRO A 80 -11.38 5.41 -21.35
N PHE A 81 -10.44 6.36 -21.38
CA PHE A 81 -9.05 6.10 -20.96
C PHE A 81 -8.94 5.70 -19.49
N PHE A 82 -9.57 6.45 -18.58
CA PHE A 82 -9.57 6.10 -17.15
C PHE A 82 -10.36 4.82 -16.88
N THR A 83 -11.44 4.59 -17.62
CA THR A 83 -12.20 3.33 -17.55
C THR A 83 -11.32 2.15 -17.97
N PHE A 84 -10.57 2.27 -19.06
CA PHE A 84 -9.60 1.27 -19.49
C PHE A 84 -8.51 1.04 -18.46
N LEU A 85 -7.91 2.11 -17.92
CA LEU A 85 -6.90 2.02 -16.86
C LEU A 85 -7.44 1.30 -15.61
N SER A 86 -8.71 1.53 -15.25
CA SER A 86 -9.34 0.88 -14.10
C SER A 86 -9.56 -0.63 -14.29
N ALA A 87 -9.63 -1.10 -15.55
CA ALA A 87 -9.75 -2.51 -15.86
C ALA A 87 -8.40 -3.27 -15.78
N ILE A 88 -7.28 -2.55 -15.76
CA ILE A 88 -5.95 -3.14 -15.63
C ILE A 88 -5.70 -3.53 -14.18
N PRO A 89 -5.32 -4.79 -13.90
CA PRO A 89 -4.92 -5.19 -12.55
C PRO A 89 -3.73 -4.37 -12.04
N TYR A 90 -3.81 -3.87 -10.81
CA TYR A 90 -2.79 -2.98 -10.24
C TYR A 90 -1.37 -3.59 -10.26
N PHE A 91 -1.24 -4.90 -10.01
CA PHE A 91 0.05 -5.58 -10.01
C PHE A 91 0.70 -5.57 -11.40
N TRP A 92 -0.10 -5.68 -12.46
CA TRP A 92 0.41 -5.66 -13.82
C TRP A 92 0.93 -4.27 -14.17
N LEU A 93 0.19 -3.23 -13.79
CA LEU A 93 0.61 -1.84 -13.97
C LEU A 93 1.90 -1.55 -13.18
N ALA A 94 2.01 -2.07 -11.95
CA ALA A 94 3.23 -1.96 -11.15
C ALA A 94 4.44 -2.62 -11.83
N LEU A 95 4.28 -3.81 -12.44
CA LEU A 95 5.35 -4.48 -13.18
C LEU A 95 5.78 -3.70 -14.43
N VAL A 96 4.83 -3.14 -15.18
CA VAL A 96 5.13 -2.31 -16.36
C VAL A 96 5.88 -1.04 -15.95
N LEU A 97 5.43 -0.36 -14.89
CA LEU A 97 6.12 0.81 -14.35
C LEU A 97 7.54 0.45 -13.86
N LEU A 98 7.71 -0.68 -13.18
CA LEU A 98 9.02 -1.16 -12.75
C LEU A 98 9.94 -1.41 -13.95
N TYR A 99 9.45 -2.04 -15.02
CA TYR A 99 10.25 -2.28 -16.22
C TYR A 99 10.65 -0.98 -16.92
N ILE A 100 9.71 -0.05 -17.12
CA ILE A 100 9.96 1.19 -17.84
C ILE A 100 10.80 2.16 -17.00
N LEU A 101 10.37 2.45 -15.77
CA LEU A 101 11.04 3.43 -14.91
C LEU A 101 12.32 2.87 -14.28
N GLY A 102 12.30 1.61 -13.85
CA GLY A 102 13.43 0.96 -13.20
C GLY A 102 14.49 0.47 -14.18
N SER A 103 14.12 -0.33 -15.17
CA SER A 103 15.11 -0.98 -16.04
C SER A 103 15.47 -0.18 -17.30
N GLN A 104 14.48 0.39 -18.00
CA GLN A 104 14.75 1.12 -19.24
C GLN A 104 15.28 2.53 -18.97
N LEU A 105 14.60 3.27 -18.09
CA LEU A 105 14.93 4.66 -17.80
C LEU A 105 15.93 4.84 -16.65
N ASN A 106 16.17 3.80 -15.84
CA ASN A 106 17.07 3.84 -14.67
C ASN A 106 16.81 5.03 -13.75
N TRP A 107 15.52 5.38 -13.54
CA TRP A 107 15.11 6.47 -12.65
C TRP A 107 15.29 6.14 -11.18
N PHE A 108 15.43 4.84 -10.87
CA PHE A 108 15.69 4.33 -9.53
C PHE A 108 17.01 3.55 -9.57
N PRO A 109 17.82 3.62 -8.50
CA PRO A 109 19.06 2.86 -8.39
C PRO A 109 18.81 1.34 -8.37
#